data_AF-A0A350AK99-F1
#
_entry.id   AF-A0A350AK99-F1
#
_cell.length_a   1.000
_cell.length_b   1.000
_cell.length_c   1.000
_cell.angle_alpha   90.00
_cell.angle_beta   90.00
_cell.angle_gamma   90.00
#
_symmetry.space_group_name_H-M   'P 1'
#
loop_
_entity.id
_entity.type
_entity.pdbx_description
1 polymer ?
#
loop_
_entity_poly.entity_id
_entity_poly.type
_entity_poly.pdbx_seq_one_letter_code
_entity_poly.pdbx_strand_id
1 'polypeptide(L)'
;MANEKSTAPTSSQYSPTMTQDYSRISDTARAVDSIILPKITSYIQRIASQIATTPSEKPFVIADYGSVDGVNSSELFEKIIRQLHSINASLRIKLIYIDIASADYFDKFWANSNLAYLERMEGKYIKRSFYEPFPEITGRLNIEFSSTSLH
;
A
#
# COMPACT_ATOMS: atom_id res chain seq x y z
N MET A 1 -36.16 6.26 43.71
CA MET A 1 -35.30 7.12 42.87
C MET A 1 -33.88 7.07 43.42
N ALA A 2 -33.00 6.32 42.75
CA ALA A 2 -31.55 6.43 42.93
C ALA A 2 -30.96 6.39 41.51
N ASN A 3 -30.35 7.50 41.11
CA ASN A 3 -29.85 7.75 39.76
C ASN A 3 -28.60 6.93 39.47
N GLU A 4 -28.61 6.26 38.32
CA GLU A 4 -27.45 5.71 37.65
C GLU A 4 -26.42 6.81 37.35
N LYS A 5 -25.16 6.57 37.67
CA LYS A 5 -24.02 7.22 37.02
C LYS A 5 -23.17 6.16 36.36
N SER A 6 -23.57 5.81 35.14
CA SER A 6 -22.72 5.15 34.16
C SER A 6 -21.52 6.08 33.88
N THR A 7 -20.32 5.64 34.25
CA THR A 7 -19.08 6.32 33.92
C THR A 7 -18.59 5.75 32.59
N ALA A 8 -18.85 6.48 31.51
CA ALA A 8 -18.29 6.18 30.20
C ALA A 8 -16.76 6.33 30.26
N PRO A 9 -15.97 5.41 29.69
CA PRO A 9 -14.53 5.58 29.61
C PRO A 9 -14.20 6.71 28.65
N THR A 10 -13.40 7.65 29.13
CA THR A 10 -12.81 8.77 28.37
C THR A 10 -12.13 8.27 27.11
N SER A 11 -12.52 8.86 25.97
CA SER A 11 -11.91 8.64 24.65
C SER A 11 -10.41 8.90 24.71
N SER A 12 -9.62 7.83 24.64
CA SER A 12 -8.18 7.93 24.42
C SER A 12 -7.94 8.53 23.04
N GLN A 13 -7.58 9.81 22.99
CA GLN A 13 -7.05 10.46 21.79
C GLN A 13 -5.85 9.67 21.29
N TYR A 14 -6.04 9.00 20.15
CA TYR A 14 -4.98 8.31 19.44
C TYR A 14 -3.95 9.34 18.98
N SER A 15 -2.79 9.37 19.64
CA SER A 15 -1.66 10.22 19.27
C SER A 15 -0.69 9.38 18.41
N PRO A 16 -0.58 9.64 17.10
CA PRO A 16 0.26 8.84 16.21
C PRO A 16 1.70 9.34 16.30
N THR A 17 2.41 8.99 17.37
CA THR A 17 3.87 9.16 17.48
C THR A 17 4.63 7.84 17.33
N MET A 18 3.98 6.80 16.80
CA MET A 18 4.54 5.45 16.64
C MET A 18 5.29 5.23 15.30
N THR A 19 5.62 6.28 14.55
CA THR A 19 6.17 6.14 13.19
C THR A 19 7.60 5.57 13.15
N GLN A 20 8.39 5.77 14.21
CA GLN A 20 9.80 5.33 14.23
C GLN A 20 10.04 3.90 14.71
N ASP A 21 9.15 3.34 15.54
CA ASP A 21 9.29 1.97 16.07
C ASP A 21 8.47 0.93 15.31
N TYR A 22 7.41 1.32 14.60
CA TYR A 22 6.54 0.36 13.90
C TYR A 22 7.23 -0.31 12.70
N SER A 23 8.05 0.44 11.96
CA SER A 23 8.84 -0.04 10.82
C SER A 23 9.95 -1.01 11.23
N ARG A 24 10.35 -0.99 12.52
CA ARG A 24 11.39 -1.87 13.07
C ARG A 24 10.83 -3.16 13.71
N ILE A 25 9.53 -3.22 14.01
CA ILE A 25 8.92 -4.25 14.89
C ILE A 25 7.86 -5.13 14.21
N SER A 26 7.34 -4.82 13.01
CA SER A 26 6.20 -5.58 12.51
C SER A 26 6.57 -6.95 11.88
N ASP A 27 6.89 -7.93 12.74
CA ASP A 27 6.83 -9.36 12.42
C ASP A 27 5.45 -9.74 11.86
N THR A 28 4.40 -8.99 12.23
CA THR A 28 3.04 -9.14 11.72
C THR A 28 2.94 -8.79 10.23
N ALA A 29 3.55 -7.69 9.76
CA ALA A 29 3.51 -7.33 8.34
C ALA A 29 4.24 -8.38 7.48
N ARG A 30 5.43 -8.83 7.91
CA ARG A 30 6.18 -9.89 7.21
C ARG A 30 5.46 -11.23 7.22
N ALA A 31 4.81 -11.58 8.34
CA ALA A 31 3.98 -12.78 8.42
C ALA A 31 2.79 -12.71 7.45
N VAL A 32 2.13 -11.55 7.35
CA VAL A 32 1.04 -11.32 6.39
C VAL A 32 1.55 -11.46 4.95
N ASP A 33 2.73 -10.91 4.62
CA ASP A 33 3.29 -11.00 3.26
C ASP A 33 3.46 -12.45 2.79
N SER A 34 3.93 -13.35 3.66
CA SER A 34 4.10 -14.77 3.34
C SER A 34 2.77 -15.47 2.98
N ILE A 35 1.66 -15.01 3.57
CA ILE A 35 0.32 -15.53 3.33
C ILE A 35 -0.31 -14.89 2.08
N ILE A 36 -0.03 -13.61 1.83
CA ILE A 36 -0.66 -12.85 0.76
C ILE A 36 0.04 -13.04 -0.58
N LEU A 37 1.38 -13.17 -0.60
CA LEU A 37 2.15 -13.27 -1.84
C LEU A 37 1.65 -14.40 -2.76
N PRO A 38 1.40 -15.64 -2.30
CA PRO A 38 0.86 -16.70 -3.17
C PRO A 38 -0.51 -16.34 -3.79
N LYS A 39 -1.36 -15.63 -3.04
CA LYS A 39 -2.68 -15.19 -3.52
C LYS A 39 -2.56 -14.13 -4.61
N ILE A 40 -1.67 -13.15 -4.42
CA ILE A 40 -1.40 -12.13 -5.43
C ILE A 40 -0.74 -12.74 -6.66
N THR A 41 0.23 -13.64 -6.49
CA THR A 41 0.86 -14.38 -7.60
C THR A 41 -0.19 -15.13 -8.42
N SER A 42 -1.13 -15.81 -7.76
CA SER A 42 -2.24 -16.53 -8.43
C SER A 42 -3.16 -15.57 -9.18
N TYR A 43 -3.47 -14.40 -8.61
CA TYR A 43 -4.23 -13.34 -9.27
C TYR A 43 -3.51 -12.83 -10.53
N ILE A 44 -2.23 -12.51 -10.43
CA ILE A 44 -1.39 -12.05 -11.56
C ILE A 44 -1.39 -13.08 -12.69
N GLN A 45 -1.21 -14.36 -12.35
CA GLN A 45 -1.26 -15.45 -13.34
C GLN A 45 -2.61 -15.49 -14.07
N ARG A 46 -3.72 -15.29 -13.35
CA ARG A 46 -5.06 -15.28 -13.95
C ARG A 46 -5.26 -14.14 -14.95
N ILE A 47 -4.62 -12.99 -14.74
CA ILE A 47 -4.72 -11.82 -15.62
C ILE A 47 -3.49 -11.64 -16.54
N ALA A 48 -2.62 -12.64 -16.64
CA ALA A 48 -1.34 -12.53 -17.33
C ALA A 48 -1.46 -12.11 -18.80
N SER A 49 -2.47 -12.60 -19.53
CA SER A 49 -2.72 -12.21 -20.93
C SER A 49 -3.09 -10.73 -21.08
N GLN A 50 -3.84 -10.19 -20.11
CA GLN A 50 -4.19 -8.76 -20.08
C GLN A 50 -2.96 -7.91 -19.76
N ILE A 51 -2.10 -8.37 -18.85
CA ILE A 51 -0.82 -7.71 -18.53
C ILE A 51 0.11 -7.70 -19.75
N ALA A 52 0.25 -8.85 -20.43
CA ALA A 52 1.11 -9.01 -21.60
C ALA A 52 0.72 -8.10 -22.76
N THR A 53 -0.57 -7.77 -22.89
CA THR A 53 -1.11 -6.91 -23.95
C THR A 53 -1.36 -5.47 -23.52
N THR A 54 -1.04 -5.12 -22.26
CA THR A 54 -1.21 -3.75 -21.76
C THR A 54 -0.24 -2.80 -22.49
N PRO A 55 -0.75 -1.74 -23.14
CA PRO A 55 0.10 -0.75 -23.80
C PRO A 55 1.01 -0.04 -22.80
N SER A 56 2.23 0.28 -23.21
CA SER A 56 3.20 1.04 -22.41
C SER A 56 2.62 2.33 -21.84
N GLU A 57 1.70 2.98 -22.54
CA GLU A 57 1.18 4.30 -22.13
C GLU A 57 0.11 4.23 -21.06
N LYS A 58 -0.43 3.04 -20.80
CA LYS A 58 -1.40 2.81 -19.73
C LYS A 58 -0.66 2.23 -18.52
N PRO A 59 -0.52 2.99 -17.43
CA PRO A 59 0.11 2.47 -16.23
C PRO A 59 -0.75 1.36 -15.62
N PHE A 60 -0.10 0.31 -15.13
CA PHE A 60 -0.68 -0.66 -14.22
C PHE A 60 -0.63 -0.08 -12.81
N VAL A 61 -1.79 0.16 -12.20
CA VAL A 61 -1.91 0.93 -10.96
C VAL A 61 -2.14 0.00 -9.78
N ILE A 62 -1.28 0.13 -8.77
CA ILE A 62 -1.37 -0.57 -7.49
C ILE A 62 -1.59 0.48 -6.39
N ALA A 63 -2.58 0.28 -5.53
CA ALA A 63 -2.81 1.14 -4.36
C ALA A 63 -2.57 0.39 -3.05
N ASP A 64 -1.86 1.03 -2.13
CA ASP A 64 -1.58 0.58 -0.75
C ASP A 64 -2.26 1.52 0.25
N TYR A 65 -3.31 1.04 0.91
CA TYR A 65 -4.12 1.81 1.85
C TYR A 65 -3.70 1.56 3.31
N GLY A 66 -3.47 2.65 4.04
CA GLY A 66 -2.93 2.60 5.40
C GLY A 66 -1.43 2.31 5.41
N SER A 67 -0.73 2.84 4.41
CA SER A 67 0.67 2.53 4.13
C SER A 67 1.67 3.15 5.09
N VAL A 68 1.27 4.17 5.85
CA VAL A 68 2.15 5.05 6.64
C VAL A 68 3.27 5.65 5.80
N ASP A 69 4.43 5.01 5.74
CA ASP A 69 5.60 5.43 4.96
C ASP A 69 5.91 4.49 3.77
N GLY A 70 5.25 3.33 3.69
CA GLY A 70 5.45 2.33 2.64
C GLY A 70 6.59 1.34 2.89
N VAL A 71 7.34 1.44 3.99
CA VAL A 71 8.51 0.58 4.27
C VAL A 71 8.08 -0.89 4.41
N ASN A 72 7.01 -1.14 5.17
CA ASN A 72 6.59 -2.50 5.50
C ASN A 72 6.08 -3.29 4.29
N SER A 73 5.43 -2.64 3.33
CA SER A 73 4.87 -3.28 2.13
C SER A 73 5.88 -3.33 0.96
N SER A 74 7.06 -2.72 1.12
CA SER A 74 8.01 -2.50 0.03
C SER A 74 8.55 -3.81 -0.57
N GLU A 75 8.97 -4.77 0.26
CA GLU A 75 9.49 -6.05 -0.20
C GLU A 75 8.43 -6.88 -0.93
N LEU A 76 7.19 -6.87 -0.43
CA LEU A 76 6.05 -7.52 -1.08
C LEU A 76 5.83 -6.91 -2.47
N PHE A 77 5.77 -5.59 -2.56
CA PHE A 77 5.58 -4.91 -3.84
C PHE A 77 6.74 -5.11 -4.79
N GLU A 78 7.98 -5.17 -4.31
CA GLU A 78 9.13 -5.47 -5.18
C GLU A 78 8.96 -6.83 -5.87
N LYS A 79 8.56 -7.87 -5.12
CA LYS A 79 8.30 -9.20 -5.68
C LYS A 79 7.16 -9.19 -6.69
N ILE A 80 6.06 -8.50 -6.36
CA ILE A 80 4.90 -8.35 -7.25
C ILE A 80 5.29 -7.65 -8.55
N ILE A 81 6.02 -6.54 -8.46
CA ILE A 81 6.44 -5.73 -9.59
C ILE A 81 7.38 -6.52 -10.50
N ARG A 82 8.37 -7.22 -9.93
CA ARG A 82 9.27 -8.09 -10.69
C ARG A 82 8.49 -9.19 -11.43
N GLN A 83 7.46 -9.76 -10.80
CA GLN A 83 6.59 -10.73 -11.47
C GLN A 83 5.81 -10.07 -12.62
N LEU A 84 5.25 -8.88 -12.44
CA LEU A 84 4.56 -8.14 -13.50
C LEU A 84 5.49 -7.84 -14.68
N HIS A 85 6.72 -7.37 -14.42
CA HIS A 85 7.74 -7.11 -15.44
C HIS A 85 8.24 -8.38 -16.13
N SER A 86 8.22 -9.54 -15.46
CA SER A 86 8.52 -10.82 -16.13
C SER A 86 7.48 -11.21 -17.19
N ILE A 87 6.24 -10.71 -17.06
CA ILE A 87 5.16 -10.93 -18.03
C ILE A 87 5.19 -9.86 -19.12
N ASN A 88 5.44 -8.61 -18.73
CA ASN A 88 5.56 -7.48 -19.64
C ASN A 88 6.66 -6.52 -19.15
N ALA A 89 7.86 -6.63 -19.71
CA ALA A 89 9.00 -5.79 -19.32
C ALA A 89 8.76 -4.30 -19.61
N SER A 90 7.85 -3.97 -20.54
CA SER A 90 7.49 -2.59 -20.90
C SER A 90 6.40 -1.98 -20.04
N LEU A 91 5.84 -2.75 -19.10
CA LEU A 91 4.74 -2.30 -18.26
C LEU A 91 5.19 -1.14 -17.37
N ARG A 92 4.58 0.03 -17.58
CA ARG A 92 4.68 1.14 -16.63
C ARG A 92 3.84 0.80 -15.41
N ILE A 93 4.40 0.96 -14.23
CA ILE A 93 3.70 0.67 -12.97
C ILE A 93 3.65 1.94 -12.14
N LYS A 94 2.46 2.23 -11.62
CA LYS A 94 2.22 3.32 -10.68
C LYS A 94 1.82 2.74 -9.33
N LEU A 95 2.67 2.93 -8.33
CA LEU A 95 2.41 2.51 -6.96
C LEU A 95 1.96 3.73 -6.15
N ILE A 96 0.75 3.64 -5.62
CA ILE A 96 0.08 4.73 -4.91
C ILE A 96 -0.04 4.36 -3.44
N TYR A 97 0.67 5.09 -2.59
CA TYR A 97 0.62 4.97 -1.14
C TYR A 97 -0.41 5.97 -0.60
N ILE A 98 -1.34 5.48 0.22
CA ILE A 98 -2.46 6.25 0.74
C ILE A 98 -2.45 6.15 2.26
N ASP A 99 -2.35 7.27 2.95
CA ASP A 99 -2.41 7.34 4.41
C ASP A 99 -2.72 8.77 4.90
N ILE A 100 -3.06 8.92 6.17
CA ILE A 100 -3.23 10.21 6.85
C ILE A 100 -1.90 10.77 7.38
N ALA A 101 -0.85 9.94 7.46
CA ALA A 101 0.48 10.30 7.93
C ALA A 101 1.16 11.39 7.07
N SER A 102 2.26 11.95 7.57
CA SER A 102 3.04 12.96 6.82
C SER A 102 3.73 12.33 5.60
N ALA A 103 3.69 13.04 4.47
CA ALA A 103 4.38 12.63 3.25
C ALA A 103 5.91 12.61 3.41
N ASP A 104 6.46 13.36 4.37
CA ASP A 104 7.92 13.45 4.57
C ASP A 104 8.58 12.08 4.84
N TYR A 105 7.85 11.17 5.49
CA TYR A 105 8.35 9.82 5.75
C TYR A 105 8.36 8.97 4.48
N PHE A 106 7.29 9.05 3.69
CA PHE A 106 7.23 8.45 2.38
C PHE A 106 8.35 8.98 1.48
N ASP A 107 8.57 10.30 1.42
CA ASP A 107 9.59 10.90 0.55
C ASP A 107 11.00 10.40 0.91
N LYS A 108 11.31 10.32 2.21
CA LYS A 108 12.58 9.76 2.70
C LYS A 108 12.75 8.28 2.37
N PHE A 109 11.70 7.48 2.56
CA PHE A 109 11.69 6.07 2.19
C PHE A 109 11.88 5.90 0.68
N TRP A 110 11.02 6.54 -0.12
CA TRP A 110 10.94 6.35 -1.55
C TRP A 110 12.26 6.67 -2.22
N ALA A 111 12.89 7.80 -1.86
CA ALA A 111 14.19 8.22 -2.38
C ALA A 111 15.31 7.17 -2.21
N ASN A 112 15.18 6.28 -1.23
CA ASN A 112 16.17 5.25 -0.92
C ASN A 112 15.65 3.82 -1.17
N SER A 113 14.43 3.66 -1.64
CA SER A 113 13.79 2.35 -1.82
C SER A 113 14.28 1.65 -3.08
N ASN A 114 14.44 0.32 -3.02
CA ASN A 114 14.70 -0.49 -4.23
C ASN A 114 13.62 -0.27 -5.31
N LEU A 115 12.38 -0.03 -4.87
CA LEU A 115 11.23 0.24 -5.73
C LEU A 115 11.43 1.45 -6.64
N ALA A 116 12.01 2.53 -6.12
CA ALA A 116 12.27 3.74 -6.91
C ALA A 116 13.34 3.55 -7.99
N TYR A 117 14.21 2.55 -7.83
CA TYR A 117 15.27 2.21 -8.79
C TYR A 117 14.84 1.18 -9.84
N LEU A 118 13.65 0.58 -9.71
CA LEU A 118 13.13 -0.30 -10.75
C LEU A 118 12.72 0.51 -11.98
N GLU A 119 12.97 -0.05 -13.16
CA GLU A 119 12.61 0.61 -14.42
C GLU A 119 11.09 0.84 -14.51
N ARG A 120 10.69 1.96 -15.13
CA ARG A 120 9.28 2.27 -15.46
C ARG A 120 8.35 2.30 -14.24
N MET A 121 8.90 2.65 -13.07
CA MET A 121 8.16 2.87 -11.84
C MET A 121 7.82 4.33 -11.60
N GLU A 122 6.61 4.56 -11.07
CA GLU A 122 6.18 5.83 -10.48
C GLU A 122 5.65 5.55 -9.07
N GLY A 123 6.25 6.19 -8.06
CA GLY A 123 5.70 6.22 -6.70
C GLY A 123 4.93 7.51 -6.48
N LYS A 124 3.74 7.41 -5.90
CA LYS A 124 2.92 8.57 -5.52
C LYS A 124 2.37 8.38 -4.12
N TYR A 125 2.43 9.42 -3.30
CA TYR A 125 1.75 9.46 -2.02
C TYR A 125 0.50 10.35 -2.09
N ILE A 126 -0.59 9.90 -1.48
CA ILE A 126 -1.82 10.67 -1.30
C ILE A 126 -2.10 10.76 0.19
N LYS A 127 -1.92 11.95 0.74
CA LYS A 127 -2.26 12.25 2.13
C LYS A 127 -3.77 12.45 2.27
N ARG A 128 -4.51 11.39 2.60
CA ARG A 128 -5.97 11.41 2.79
C ARG A 128 -6.42 10.19 3.59
N SER A 129 -7.53 10.32 4.30
CA SER A 129 -8.22 9.16 4.87
C SER A 129 -8.66 8.20 3.77
N PHE A 130 -8.38 6.91 3.90
CA PHE A 130 -8.83 5.92 2.92
C PHE A 130 -10.32 5.58 3.01
N TYR A 131 -11.04 6.15 4.00
CA TYR A 131 -12.50 6.11 4.07
C TYR A 131 -13.16 7.20 3.20
N GLU A 132 -12.38 8.10 2.61
CA GLU A 132 -12.85 9.13 1.70
C GLU A 132 -12.72 8.68 0.23
N PRO A 133 -13.50 9.26 -0.70
CA PRO A 133 -13.36 8.92 -2.12
C PRO A 133 -12.02 9.39 -2.71
N PHE A 134 -11.56 8.65 -3.72
CA PHE A 134 -10.37 9.00 -4.53
C PHE A 134 -10.72 9.11 -6.03
N PRO A 135 -11.38 10.21 -6.46
CA PRO A 135 -11.72 10.43 -7.87
C PRO A 135 -10.51 10.34 -8.81
N GLU A 136 -9.31 10.70 -8.33
CA GLU A 136 -8.08 10.71 -9.11
C GLU A 136 -7.60 9.32 -9.57
N ILE A 137 -8.04 8.24 -8.91
CA ILE A 137 -7.64 6.85 -9.18
C ILE A 137 -8.83 5.93 -9.48
N THR A 138 -10.06 6.43 -9.36
CA THR A 138 -11.28 5.66 -9.61
C THR A 138 -11.30 5.07 -11.02
N GLY A 139 -11.61 3.77 -11.14
CA GLY A 139 -11.67 3.06 -12.42
C GLY A 139 -10.31 2.80 -13.08
N ARG A 140 -9.20 3.08 -12.38
CA ARG A 140 -7.83 2.92 -12.90
C ARG A 140 -7.01 1.88 -12.14
N LEU A 141 -7.52 1.38 -11.01
CA LEU A 141 -6.84 0.44 -10.13
C LEU A 141 -6.83 -0.98 -10.71
N ASN A 142 -5.67 -1.62 -10.63
CA ASN A 142 -5.48 -3.02 -11.00
C ASN A 142 -5.34 -3.91 -9.76
N ILE A 143 -4.63 -3.44 -8.74
CA ILE A 143 -4.47 -4.11 -7.46
C ILE A 143 -4.71 -3.11 -6.34
N GLU A 144 -5.51 -3.52 -5.35
CA GLU A 144 -5.76 -2.78 -4.12
C GLU A 144 -5.30 -3.62 -2.95
N PHE A 145 -4.47 -3.03 -2.08
CA PHE A 145 -3.89 -3.69 -0.93
C PHE A 145 -4.12 -2.86 0.32
N SER A 146 -4.46 -3.52 1.41
CA SER A 146 -4.59 -2.94 2.75
C SER A 146 -4.21 -4.03 3.74
N SER A 147 -3.29 -3.73 4.65
CA SER A 147 -2.87 -4.65 5.70
C SER A 147 -2.88 -3.92 7.03
N THR A 148 -3.51 -4.54 8.04
CA THR A 148 -3.54 -4.04 9.42
C THR A 148 -4.05 -2.60 9.57
N SER A 149 -4.88 -2.09 8.65
CA SER A 149 -5.35 -0.69 8.69
C SER A 149 -6.88 -0.51 8.76
N LEU A 150 -7.67 -1.56 8.51
CA LEU A 150 -9.15 -1.48 8.49
C LEU A 150 -9.85 -1.70 9.84
N HIS A 151 -9.11 -2.04 10.89
CA HIS A 151 -9.64 -2.52 12.18
C HIS A 151 -9.92 -1.40 13.18
#